data_AF-A0A2V8ED79-F1
#
_entry.id   AF-A0A2V8ED79-F1
#
_cell.length_a   1.000
_cell.length_b   1.000
_cell.length_c   1.000
_cell.angle_alpha   90.00
_cell.angle_beta   90.00
_cell.angle_gamma   90.00
#
_symmetry.space_group_name_H-M   'P 1'
#
loop_
_entity.id
_entity.type
_entity.pdbx_description
1 polymer ?
#
loop_
_entity_poly.entity_id
_entity_poly.type
_entity_poly.pdbx_seq_one_letter_code
_entity_poly.pdbx_strand_id
1 'polypeptide(L)'
;MVGVILRAAASVYGAAATWRRRWYAREPARVRRLGRPVVSVGNLSVGGSGKTPVVAHLARLLQTLGERPAILTRGYARRRPSARVTVVSDGTNVLQGLETAGDEPLML
;
A
#
# COMPACT_ATOMS: atom_id res chain seq x y z
N MET A 1 33.29 -7.77 7.88
CA MET A 1 32.86 -6.61 8.70
C MET A 1 31.44 -6.15 8.36
N VAL A 2 31.16 -5.77 7.10
CA VAL A 2 29.83 -5.32 6.65
C VAL A 2 28.69 -6.30 6.99
N GLY A 3 28.90 -7.61 6.78
CA GLY A 3 27.87 -8.62 7.11
C GLY A 3 27.51 -8.72 8.59
N VAL A 4 28.46 -8.46 9.51
CA VAL A 4 28.20 -8.48 10.96
C VAL A 4 27.35 -7.28 11.35
N ILE A 5 27.69 -6.09 10.83
CA ILE A 5 26.93 -4.85 11.05
C ILE A 5 25.51 -4.99 10.52
N LEU A 6 25.34 -5.51 9.30
CA LEU A 6 24.01 -5.72 8.71
C LEU A 6 23.17 -6.73 9.51
N ARG A 7 23.76 -7.80 10.03
CA ARG A 7 23.05 -8.79 10.85
C ARG A 7 22.61 -8.19 12.19
N ALA A 8 23.46 -7.37 12.82
CA ALA A 8 23.09 -6.66 14.04
C ALA A 8 21.95 -5.65 13.79
N ALA A 9 22.03 -4.89 12.69
CA ALA A 9 20.95 -3.98 12.31
C ALA A 9 19.65 -4.75 12.00
N ALA A 10 19.74 -5.89 11.31
CA ALA A 10 18.59 -6.73 10.97
C ALA A 10 17.92 -7.32 12.21
N SER A 11 18.68 -7.75 13.23
CA SER A 11 18.10 -8.27 14.47
C SER A 11 17.35 -7.20 15.24
N VAL A 12 17.91 -5.99 15.36
CA VAL A 12 17.25 -4.83 15.98
C VAL A 12 15.97 -4.47 15.22
N TYR A 13 16.02 -4.38 13.89
CA TYR A 13 14.86 -4.12 13.06
C TYR A 13 13.77 -5.21 13.23
N GLY A 14 14.17 -6.48 13.23
CA GLY A 14 13.27 -7.62 13.42
C GLY A 14 12.59 -7.63 14.78
N ALA A 15 13.31 -7.28 15.84
CA ALA A 15 12.76 -7.13 17.19
C ALA A 15 11.74 -5.98 17.23
N ALA A 16 12.07 -4.81 16.70
CA ALA A 16 11.18 -3.66 16.64
C ALA A 16 9.91 -3.95 15.82
N ALA A 17 10.03 -4.60 14.65
CA ALA A 17 8.91 -5.00 13.81
C ALA A 17 7.99 -6.01 14.52
N THR A 18 8.56 -6.96 15.26
CA THR A 18 7.81 -7.96 16.04
C THR A 18 7.09 -7.33 17.22
N TRP A 19 7.75 -6.43 17.95
CA TRP A 19 7.13 -5.65 19.02
C TRP A 19 5.95 -4.83 18.50
N ARG A 20 6.12 -4.09 17.40
CA ARG A 20 5.04 -3.33 16.76
C ARG A 20 3.85 -4.20 16.37
N ARG A 21 4.09 -5.38 15.78
CA ARG A 21 3.00 -6.34 15.45
C ARG A 21 2.23 -6.79 16.69
N ARG A 22 2.95 -7.16 17.76
CA ARG A 22 2.33 -7.57 19.04
C ARG A 22 1.53 -6.44 19.67
N TRP A 23 2.01 -5.21 19.54
CA TRP A 23 1.31 -4.04 20.04
C TRP A 23 -0.03 -3.82 19.34
N TYR A 24 -0.07 -3.82 17.99
CA TYR A 24 -1.33 -3.71 17.24
C TYR A 24 -2.30 -4.87 17.52
N ALA A 25 -1.78 -6.09 17.72
CA ALA A 25 -2.62 -7.25 18.06
C ALA A 25 -3.30 -7.13 19.42
N ARG A 26 -2.70 -6.40 20.38
CA ARG A 26 -3.21 -6.21 21.73
C ARG A 26 -4.16 -5.02 21.87
N GLU A 27 -4.21 -4.13 20.89
CA GLU A 27 -4.96 -2.87 21.00
C GLU A 27 -5.94 -2.71 19.82
N PRO A 28 -7.07 -3.45 19.82
CA PRO A 28 -8.06 -3.42 18.73
C PRO A 28 -8.62 -2.02 18.44
N ALA A 29 -8.66 -1.14 19.44
CA ALA A 29 -9.10 0.25 19.29
C ALA A 29 -8.27 1.06 18.28
N ARG A 30 -7.03 0.64 17.98
CA ARG A 30 -6.17 1.27 16.97
C ARG A 30 -6.51 0.85 15.54
N VAL A 31 -7.28 -0.21 15.36
CA VAL A 31 -7.68 -0.71 14.05
C VAL A 31 -8.99 -0.04 13.65
N ARG A 32 -8.91 0.84 12.66
CA ARG A 32 -10.10 1.47 12.10
C ARG A 32 -10.76 0.52 11.10
N ARG A 33 -11.99 0.08 11.39
CA ARG A 33 -12.84 -0.63 10.43
C ARG A 33 -13.52 0.36 9.51
N LEU A 34 -13.49 0.08 8.21
CA LEU A 34 -14.25 0.84 7.22
C LEU A 34 -15.65 0.22 7.07
N GLY A 35 -16.63 1.02 6.63
CA GLY A 35 -18.00 0.56 6.38
C GLY A 35 -18.16 -0.33 5.14
N ARG A 36 -17.05 -0.71 4.49
CA ARG A 36 -17.00 -1.54 3.28
C ARG A 36 -15.87 -2.58 3.41
N PRO A 37 -15.97 -3.73 2.72
CA PRO A 37 -14.89 -4.73 2.69
C PRO A 37 -13.57 -4.13 2.21
N VAL A 38 -12.46 -4.60 2.79
CA VAL A 38 -11.10 -4.14 2.44
C VAL A 38 -10.22 -5.34 2.18
N VAL A 39 -9.60 -5.39 1.00
CA VAL A 39 -8.57 -6.38 0.66
C VAL A 39 -7.21 -5.69 0.69
N SER A 40 -6.29 -6.20 1.52
CA SER A 40 -4.92 -5.68 1.58
C SER A 40 -4.00 -6.55 0.73
N VAL A 41 -3.33 -5.95 -0.26
CA VAL A 41 -2.32 -6.61 -1.10
C VAL A 41 -0.94 -6.13 -0.66
N GLY A 42 -0.15 -7.04 -0.08
CA GLY A 42 1.16 -6.76 0.49
C GLY A 42 2.21 -7.80 0.08
N ASN A 43 3.48 -7.54 0.41
CA ASN A 43 4.57 -8.50 0.27
C ASN A 43 5.49 -8.40 1.49
N LEU A 44 6.20 -9.50 1.79
CA LEU A 44 7.18 -9.59 2.88
C LEU A 44 8.56 -9.02 2.49
N SER A 45 8.85 -8.95 1.19
CA SER A 45 10.14 -8.47 0.67
C SER A 45 10.01 -7.08 0.03
N VAL A 46 11.09 -6.30 0.12
CA VAL A 46 11.27 -5.04 -0.61
C VAL A 46 11.68 -5.31 -2.06
N GLY A 47 11.22 -4.49 -3.01
CA GLY A 47 11.45 -4.66 -4.44
C GLY A 47 10.19 -4.99 -5.26
N GLY A 48 10.39 -5.15 -6.57
CA GLY A 48 9.35 -5.49 -7.55
C GLY A 48 8.75 -6.85 -7.27
N SER A 49 7.64 -6.87 -6.54
CA SER A 49 7.05 -8.09 -5.95
C SER A 49 5.68 -8.43 -6.54
N GLY A 50 5.40 -7.92 -7.74
CA GLY A 50 4.16 -8.25 -8.47
C GLY A 50 2.87 -7.69 -7.84
N LYS A 51 2.96 -6.88 -6.77
CA LYS A 51 1.78 -6.29 -6.10
C LYS A 51 0.91 -5.52 -7.08
N THR A 52 1.51 -4.66 -7.91
CA THR A 52 0.78 -3.82 -8.87
C THR A 52 -0.01 -4.66 -9.89
N PRO A 53 0.58 -5.67 -10.58
CA PRO A 53 -0.19 -6.61 -11.38
C PRO A 53 -1.32 -7.33 -10.65
N VAL A 54 -1.08 -7.79 -9.41
CA VAL A 54 -2.10 -8.48 -8.61
C VAL A 54 -3.26 -7.55 -8.25
N VAL A 55 -2.96 -6.31 -7.85
CA VAL A 55 -3.99 -5.28 -7.57
C VAL A 55 -4.81 -5.00 -8.82
N ALA A 56 -4.17 -4.80 -9.97
CA ALA A 56 -4.85 -4.55 -11.23
C ALA A 56 -5.76 -5.73 -11.64
N HIS A 57 -5.29 -6.96 -11.46
CA HIS A 57 -6.08 -8.16 -11.75
C HIS A 57 -7.28 -8.29 -10.80
N LEU A 58 -7.08 -8.09 -9.50
CA LEU A 58 -8.16 -8.15 -8.51
C LEU A 58 -9.22 -7.07 -8.77
N ALA A 59 -8.80 -5.85 -9.10
CA ALA A 59 -9.73 -4.76 -9.43
C ALA A 59 -10.60 -5.11 -10.64
N ARG A 60 -9.98 -5.63 -11.72
CA ARG A 60 -10.72 -6.11 -12.91
C ARG A 60 -11.66 -7.26 -12.58
N LEU A 61 -11.21 -8.24 -11.79
CA LEU A 61 -12.05 -9.36 -11.37
C LEU A 61 -13.29 -8.87 -10.62
N LEU A 62 -13.11 -7.98 -9.64
CA LEU A 62 -14.23 -7.39 -8.90
C LEU A 62 -15.19 -6.61 -9.83
N GLN A 63 -14.67 -5.86 -10.79
CA GLN A 63 -15.49 -5.20 -11.80
C GLN A 63 -16.31 -6.20 -12.63
N THR A 64 -15.74 -7.34 -13.05
CA THR A 64 -16.49 -8.38 -13.77
C THR A 64 -17.59 -9.04 -12.94
N LEU A 65 -17.47 -8.98 -11.61
CA LEU A 65 -18.50 -9.43 -10.67
C LEU A 65 -19.54 -8.35 -10.37
N GLY A 66 -19.48 -7.18 -11.03
CA GLY A 66 -20.40 -6.07 -10.83
C GLY A 66 -20.06 -5.15 -9.65
N GLU A 67 -18.92 -5.36 -9.00
CA GLU A 67 -18.46 -4.53 -7.88
C GLU A 67 -17.79 -3.23 -8.34
N ARG A 68 -17.70 -2.26 -7.43
CA ARG A 68 -17.06 -0.95 -7.67
C ARG A 68 -15.84 -0.76 -6.77
N PRO A 69 -14.71 -1.43 -7.05
CA PRO A 69 -13.53 -1.35 -6.20
C PRO A 69 -12.88 0.03 -6.27
N ALA A 70 -12.35 0.49 -5.13
CA ALA A 70 -11.46 1.65 -5.05
C ALA A 70 -10.07 1.18 -4.61
N ILE A 71 -9.03 1.59 -5.35
CA ILE A 71 -7.65 1.24 -5.04
C ILE A 71 -7.05 2.34 -4.16
N LEU A 72 -6.55 1.95 -2.99
CA LEU A 72 -5.84 2.83 -2.08
C LEU A 72 -4.34 2.59 -2.17
N THR A 73 -3.60 3.59 -2.63
CA THR A 73 -2.13 3.55 -2.68
C THR A 73 -1.54 4.53 -1.68
N ARG A 74 -0.30 4.28 -1.26
CA ARG A 74 0.47 5.25 -0.47
C ARG A 74 0.88 6.46 -1.32
N GLY A 75 0.98 6.27 -2.64
CA GLY A 75 1.60 7.15 -3.62
C GLY A 75 3.00 7.57 -3.20
N TYR A 76 3.88 6.58 -3.24
CA TYR A 76 5.30 6.72 -2.99
C TYR A 76 5.96 7.56 -4.10
N ALA A 77 7.07 8.23 -3.80
CA ALA A 77 7.87 9.04 -4.75
C ALA A 77 7.14 10.17 -5.50
N ARG A 78 5.97 10.63 -5.01
CA ARG A 78 5.29 11.81 -5.55
C ARG A 78 6.13 13.07 -5.39
N ARG A 79 6.21 13.89 -6.44
CA ARG A 79 6.95 15.15 -6.43
C ARG A 79 6.22 16.25 -5.67
N ARG A 80 4.89 16.26 -5.72
CA ARG A 80 4.01 17.22 -5.04
C ARG A 80 3.03 16.49 -4.11
N PRO A 81 3.48 16.05 -2.91
CA PRO A 81 2.58 15.40 -1.96
C PRO A 81 1.52 16.38 -1.43
N SER A 82 0.28 15.91 -1.35
CA SER A 82 -0.83 16.63 -0.71
C SER A 82 -0.97 16.22 0.75
N ALA A 83 -1.36 17.16 1.62
CA ALA A 83 -1.74 16.86 3.00
C ALA A 83 -3.10 16.14 3.10
N ARG A 84 -3.89 16.13 2.02
CA ARG A 84 -5.20 15.49 1.93
C ARG A 84 -5.15 14.26 1.02
N VAL A 85 -6.20 13.45 1.08
CA VAL A 85 -6.40 12.36 0.12
C VAL A 85 -6.49 12.95 -1.30
N THR A 86 -5.71 12.38 -2.21
CA THR A 86 -5.73 12.72 -3.63
C THR A 86 -6.51 11.66 -4.40
N VAL A 87 -7.56 12.06 -5.10
CA VAL A 87 -8.28 11.19 -6.05
C VAL A 87 -7.54 11.26 -7.38
N VAL A 88 -6.91 10.16 -7.79
CA VAL A 88 -6.12 10.08 -9.03
C VAL A 88 -7.00 9.76 -10.24
N SER A 89 -7.99 8.89 -10.07
CA SER A 89 -8.95 8.48 -11.10
C SER A 89 -10.31 8.26 -10.47
N ASP A 90 -11.37 8.56 -11.21
CA ASP A 90 -12.76 8.25 -10.85
C ASP A 90 -13.25 6.91 -11.46
N GLY A 91 -12.35 6.19 -12.14
CA GLY A 91 -12.63 4.95 -12.86
C GLY A 91 -13.00 5.15 -14.34
N THR A 92 -13.18 6.39 -14.79
CA THR A 92 -13.43 6.75 -16.20
C THR A 92 -12.36 7.72 -16.72
N ASN A 93 -11.96 8.69 -15.89
CA ASN A 93 -11.01 9.74 -16.22
C ASN A 93 -9.85 9.75 -15.23
N VAL A 94 -8.66 10.02 -15.75
CA VAL A 94 -7.50 10.37 -14.92
C VAL A 94 -7.60 11.84 -14.54
N LEU A 95 -7.65 12.12 -13.25
CA LEU A 95 -7.88 13.46 -12.68
C LEU A 95 -6.58 14.17 -12.27
N GLN A 96 -5.45 13.45 -12.21
CA GLN A 96 -4.18 13.95 -11.68
C GLN A 96 -3.01 13.57 -12.57
N GLY A 97 -2.06 14.49 -12.74
CA GLY A 97 -0.80 14.24 -13.45
C GLY A 97 0.24 13.50 -12.60
N LEU A 98 1.31 13.03 -13.25
CA LEU A 98 2.39 12.23 -12.65
C LEU A 98 3.00 12.84 -11.39
N GLU A 99 3.17 14.16 -11.34
CA GLU A 99 3.79 14.82 -10.17
C GLU A 99 2.97 14.65 -8.88
N THR A 100 1.65 14.61 -9.01
CA THR A 100 0.68 14.57 -7.89
C THR A 100 0.13 13.17 -7.67
N ALA A 101 -0.01 12.37 -8.72
CA ALA A 101 -0.47 10.98 -8.66
C ALA A 101 0.65 10.03 -8.21
N GLY A 102 1.87 10.24 -8.71
CA GLY A 102 2.91 9.22 -8.70
C GLY A 102 2.76 8.27 -9.89
N ASP A 103 3.77 7.44 -10.11
CA ASP A 103 3.82 6.49 -11.23
C ASP A 103 2.88 5.30 -11.04
N GLU A 104 2.96 4.60 -9.91
CA GLU A 104 2.12 3.43 -9.62
C GLU A 104 0.62 3.75 -9.67
N PRO A 105 0.11 4.84 -9.05
CA PRO A 105 -1.32 5.12 -9.06
C PRO A 105 -1.85 5.61 -10.41
N LEU A 106 -0.97 6.12 -11.28
CA LEU A 106 -1.34 6.56 -12.62
C LEU A 106 -1.40 5.37 -13.60
N MET A 107 -0.64 4.31 -13.33
CA MET A 107 -0.63 3.07 -14.11
C MET A 107 -1.86 2.19 -13.83
N LEU A 108 -2.43 2.27 -12.61
CA LEU A 108 -3.57 1.47 -12.14
C LEU A 108 -4.92 2.11 -12.49
#